data_AF-A0A971MIG4-F1
#
_entry.id   AF-A0A971MIG4-F1
#
_cell.length_a   1.000
_cell.length_b   1.000
_cell.length_c   1.000
_cell.angle_alpha   90.00
_cell.angle_beta   90.00
_cell.angle_gamma   90.00
#
_symmetry.space_group_name_H-M   'P 1'
#
loop_
_entity.id
_entity.type
_entity.pdbx_description
1 polymer ?
#
loop_
_entity_poly.entity_id
_entity_poly.type
_entity_poly.pdbx_seq_one_letter_code
_entity_poly.pdbx_strand_id
1 'polypeptide(L)'
;MLEMKNALEKLDKEDSPIQVAVVGIGKMGRSLVDRLLTLKGMRPSLIVNRHLEKAYKALLYLGIEEKNIISVETIEEVEKTIAEGKYAITEDYELAVKSPSIQVIVEATGNPQYGAKVAYKSIVNKKHIIMLNVECDSVIGPTLYELAQENGVVYSGAAGDEPAAIMELIEYAWGLGFEIVAAGKGKNNPKDIHATNESVAVLSVLKDVCAKSLTSFVDATNTMIELNAVGNAMGFKPDIDGCHGIKSDLKGLGKQFSLKEEGGILNNYGILDYVQGIAPGVFIIIRGNSKETIDTLRYVGMGNGPNYVLHRPFHLCSLETPVSIYKAAIKKEATIAPVMGQVCDTITYAKRDMKKGDIIEGIGSDYVYGQLVTHEKCMEENLLPIALISNNTKLKVDVKKDELITYDMVELEEDELITKLRRQQDKKHV
;
A
#
# COMPACT_ATOMS: atom_id res chain seq x y z
N MET A 1 -27.69 -4.02 -7.36
CA MET A 1 -27.41 -4.19 -5.91
C MET A 1 -26.80 -5.56 -5.67
N LEU A 2 -25.78 -5.67 -4.81
CA LEU A 2 -25.08 -6.92 -4.42
C LEU A 2 -24.22 -7.60 -5.51
N GLU A 3 -23.57 -6.84 -6.38
CA GLU A 3 -22.85 -7.38 -7.54
C GLU A 3 -21.76 -8.41 -7.19
N MET A 4 -20.85 -8.07 -6.27
CA MET A 4 -19.79 -8.97 -5.83
C MET A 4 -20.37 -10.25 -5.24
N LYS A 5 -21.30 -10.14 -4.29
CA LYS A 5 -21.94 -11.30 -3.64
C LYS A 5 -22.55 -12.24 -4.69
N ASN A 6 -23.35 -11.70 -5.61
CA ASN A 6 -24.05 -12.52 -6.60
C ASN A 6 -23.07 -13.19 -7.58
N ALA A 7 -22.01 -12.49 -7.98
CA ALA A 7 -20.98 -13.06 -8.85
C ALA A 7 -20.22 -14.20 -8.16
N LEU A 8 -19.85 -14.02 -6.88
CA LEU A 8 -19.15 -15.06 -6.11
C LEU A 8 -20.04 -16.27 -5.83
N GLU A 9 -21.31 -16.06 -5.50
CA GLU A 9 -22.29 -17.16 -5.36
C GLU A 9 -22.52 -17.92 -6.67
N LYS A 10 -22.37 -17.26 -7.82
CA LYS A 10 -22.44 -17.91 -9.13
C LYS A 10 -21.22 -18.82 -9.35
N LEU A 11 -20.01 -18.31 -9.13
CA LEU A 11 -18.77 -19.10 -9.27
C LEU A 11 -18.76 -20.32 -8.34
N ASP A 12 -19.26 -20.17 -7.12
CA ASP A 12 -19.42 -21.26 -6.14
C ASP A 12 -20.35 -22.36 -6.66
N LYS A 13 -21.50 -21.99 -7.23
CA LYS A 13 -22.46 -22.95 -7.81
C LYS A 13 -21.93 -23.65 -9.07
N GLU A 14 -21.08 -22.98 -9.82
CA GLU A 14 -20.45 -23.48 -11.04
C GLU A 14 -19.14 -24.24 -10.76
N ASP A 15 -18.75 -24.42 -9.49
CA ASP A 15 -17.48 -25.02 -9.05
C ASP A 15 -16.26 -24.45 -9.77
N SER A 16 -16.28 -23.13 -10.01
CA SER A 16 -15.26 -22.37 -10.72
C SER A 16 -14.76 -21.17 -9.92
N PRO A 17 -14.29 -21.38 -8.67
CA PRO A 17 -13.84 -20.29 -7.83
C PRO A 17 -12.59 -19.61 -8.41
N ILE A 18 -12.41 -18.33 -8.08
CA ILE A 18 -11.16 -17.63 -8.33
C ILE A 18 -10.07 -18.28 -7.48
N GLN A 19 -9.08 -18.88 -8.12
CA GLN A 19 -7.92 -19.49 -7.47
C GLN A 19 -6.89 -18.39 -7.22
N VAL A 20 -6.54 -18.20 -5.96
CA VAL A 20 -5.68 -17.12 -5.49
C VAL A 20 -4.39 -17.72 -4.94
N ALA A 21 -3.25 -17.20 -5.39
CA ALA A 21 -1.98 -17.45 -4.72
C ALA A 21 -1.67 -16.31 -3.74
N VAL A 22 -1.34 -16.65 -2.50
CA VAL A 22 -0.93 -15.67 -1.48
C VAL A 22 0.56 -15.83 -1.24
N VAL A 23 1.33 -14.79 -1.58
CA VAL A 23 2.79 -14.78 -1.42
C VAL A 23 3.14 -14.05 -0.12
N GLY A 24 3.54 -14.81 0.88
CA GLY A 24 3.80 -14.34 2.23
C GLY A 24 2.62 -14.61 3.16
N ILE A 25 2.86 -15.39 4.23
CA ILE A 25 1.84 -15.72 5.24
C ILE A 25 2.20 -15.16 6.62
N GLY A 26 2.53 -13.86 6.63
CA GLY A 26 2.63 -13.05 7.84
C GLY A 26 1.24 -12.73 8.43
N LYS A 27 1.15 -11.68 9.26
CA LYS A 27 -0.12 -11.26 9.89
C LYS A 27 -1.21 -10.98 8.84
N MET A 28 -0.89 -10.16 7.84
CA MET A 28 -1.82 -9.79 6.76
C MET A 28 -2.14 -10.99 5.85
N GLY A 29 -1.13 -11.72 5.38
CA GLY A 29 -1.35 -12.90 4.53
C GLY A 29 -2.20 -13.97 5.20
N ARG A 30 -1.97 -14.27 6.49
CA ARG A 30 -2.79 -15.21 7.26
C ARG A 30 -4.22 -14.72 7.42
N SER A 31 -4.42 -13.43 7.72
CA SER A 31 -5.76 -12.83 7.83
C SER A 31 -6.51 -12.84 6.50
N LEU A 32 -5.83 -12.65 5.37
CA LEU A 32 -6.43 -12.81 4.04
C LEU A 32 -6.83 -14.26 3.78
N VAL A 33 -5.94 -15.22 4.05
CA VAL A 33 -6.24 -16.65 3.84
C VAL A 33 -7.46 -17.07 4.67
N ASP A 34 -7.54 -16.68 5.94
CA ASP A 34 -8.72 -16.89 6.80
C ASP A 34 -10.01 -16.36 6.16
N ARG A 35 -9.94 -15.14 5.61
CA ARG A 35 -11.07 -14.52 4.93
C ARG A 35 -11.46 -15.23 3.64
N LEU A 36 -10.50 -15.72 2.87
CA LEU A 36 -10.74 -16.46 1.62
C LEU A 36 -11.32 -17.86 1.89
N LEU A 37 -10.92 -18.53 2.98
CA LEU A 37 -11.47 -19.84 3.38
C LEU A 37 -12.97 -19.79 3.70
N THR A 38 -13.46 -18.62 4.11
CA THR A 38 -14.85 -18.41 4.52
C THR A 38 -15.70 -17.74 3.43
N LEU A 39 -15.10 -17.29 2.33
CA LEU A 39 -15.80 -16.72 1.19
C LEU A 39 -16.11 -17.79 0.15
N LYS A 40 -17.31 -17.70 -0.42
CA LYS A 40 -17.73 -18.52 -1.56
C LYS A 40 -17.12 -17.96 -2.84
N GLY A 41 -16.83 -18.81 -3.82
CA GLY A 41 -16.34 -18.40 -5.14
C GLY A 41 -14.91 -17.86 -5.19
N MET A 42 -14.13 -17.95 -4.10
CA MET A 42 -12.68 -17.68 -4.07
C MET A 42 -11.98 -18.74 -3.25
N ARG A 43 -10.74 -19.08 -3.59
CA ARG A 43 -9.92 -20.05 -2.82
C ARG A 43 -8.47 -19.60 -2.69
N PRO A 44 -7.85 -19.69 -1.50
CA PRO A 44 -6.42 -19.47 -1.31
C PRO A 44 -5.64 -20.74 -1.66
N SER A 45 -5.59 -21.07 -2.95
CA SER A 45 -5.24 -22.42 -3.44
C SER A 45 -3.76 -22.74 -3.37
N LEU A 46 -2.90 -21.70 -3.35
CA LEU A 46 -1.46 -21.83 -3.24
C LEU A 46 -0.90 -20.77 -2.30
N ILE A 47 -0.16 -21.20 -1.28
CA ILE A 47 0.52 -20.30 -0.34
C ILE A 47 2.02 -20.42 -0.62
N VAL A 48 2.62 -19.30 -0.98
CA VAL A 48 4.08 -19.21 -1.16
C VAL A 48 4.67 -18.57 0.08
N ASN A 49 5.64 -19.21 0.71
CA ASN A 49 6.34 -18.62 1.84
C ASN A 49 7.77 -19.14 1.91
N ARG A 50 8.73 -18.26 2.22
CA ARG A 50 10.17 -18.59 2.32
C ARG A 50 10.50 -19.79 3.22
N HIS A 51 9.63 -20.07 4.20
CA HIS A 51 9.77 -21.22 5.08
C HIS A 51 8.48 -22.03 5.02
N LEU A 52 8.52 -23.23 4.43
CA LEU A 52 7.36 -24.13 4.29
C LEU A 52 6.65 -24.38 5.62
N GLU A 53 7.40 -24.66 6.68
CA GLU A 53 6.85 -24.97 8.00
C GLU A 53 5.94 -23.86 8.53
N LYS A 54 6.24 -22.59 8.21
CA LYS A 54 5.40 -21.46 8.60
C LYS A 54 4.07 -21.45 7.85
N ALA A 55 4.06 -21.76 6.55
CA ALA A 55 2.83 -21.90 5.77
C ALA A 55 1.99 -23.07 6.28
N TYR A 56 2.62 -24.21 6.50
CA TYR A 56 1.98 -25.40 7.06
C TYR A 56 1.31 -25.11 8.41
N LYS A 57 2.05 -24.56 9.38
CA LYS A 57 1.52 -24.19 10.70
C LYS A 57 0.42 -23.14 10.62
N ALA A 58 0.52 -22.18 9.69
CA ALA A 58 -0.51 -21.17 9.51
C ALA A 58 -1.83 -21.80 9.01
N LEU A 59 -1.77 -22.71 8.03
CA LEU A 59 -2.98 -23.39 7.53
C LEU A 59 -3.61 -24.32 8.58
N LEU A 60 -2.80 -25.04 9.37
CA LEU A 60 -3.30 -25.81 10.51
C LEU A 60 -4.01 -24.91 11.54
N TYR A 61 -3.40 -23.77 11.88
CA TYR A 61 -3.98 -22.79 12.81
C TYR A 61 -5.32 -22.24 12.31
N LEU A 62 -5.49 -22.11 10.99
CA LEU A 62 -6.74 -21.69 10.34
C LEU A 62 -7.76 -22.83 10.19
N GLY A 63 -7.49 -24.01 10.75
CA GLY A 63 -8.42 -25.15 10.79
C GLY A 63 -8.40 -26.05 9.56
N ILE A 64 -7.39 -25.93 8.69
CA ILE A 64 -7.22 -26.86 7.56
C ILE A 64 -6.62 -28.16 8.07
N GLU A 65 -7.26 -29.29 7.75
CA GLU A 65 -6.73 -30.62 8.10
C GLU A 65 -5.41 -30.91 7.37
N GLU A 66 -4.46 -31.55 8.06
CA GLU A 66 -3.14 -31.91 7.53
C GLU A 66 -3.19 -32.62 6.17
N LYS A 67 -4.13 -33.57 5.99
CA LYS A 67 -4.30 -34.31 4.73
C LYS A 67 -4.66 -33.43 3.51
N ASN A 68 -5.10 -32.19 3.75
CA ASN A 68 -5.48 -31.22 2.72
C ASN A 68 -4.40 -30.17 2.45
N ILE A 69 -3.24 -30.23 3.14
CA ILE A 69 -2.11 -29.33 2.94
C ILE A 69 -1.00 -30.10 2.22
N ILE A 70 -0.69 -29.73 0.99
CA ILE A 70 0.25 -30.46 0.14
C ILE A 70 1.47 -29.58 -0.15
N SER A 71 2.66 -30.06 0.22
CA SER A 71 3.91 -29.44 -0.23
C SER A 71 4.14 -29.79 -1.70
N VAL A 72 4.45 -28.79 -2.51
CA VAL A 72 4.62 -28.94 -3.96
C VAL A 72 5.90 -28.29 -4.45
N GLU A 73 6.56 -28.93 -5.40
CA GLU A 73 7.81 -28.48 -6.02
C GLU A 73 7.69 -28.32 -7.54
N THR A 74 6.58 -28.80 -8.13
CA THR A 74 6.34 -28.77 -9.58
C THR A 74 4.97 -28.20 -9.93
N ILE A 75 4.81 -27.75 -11.18
CA ILE A 75 3.51 -27.23 -11.67
C ILE A 75 2.48 -28.35 -11.70
N GLU A 76 2.87 -29.56 -12.08
CA GLU A 76 1.99 -30.72 -12.13
C GLU A 76 1.39 -31.04 -10.76
N GLU A 77 2.19 -30.93 -9.70
CA GLU A 77 1.73 -31.10 -8.31
C GLU A 77 0.80 -29.98 -7.86
N VAL A 78 1.09 -28.72 -8.24
CA VAL A 78 0.19 -27.58 -7.99
C VAL A 78 -1.18 -27.84 -8.62
N GLU A 79 -1.22 -28.13 -9.91
CA GLU A 79 -2.47 -28.35 -10.65
C GLU A 79 -3.26 -29.53 -10.10
N LYS A 80 -2.57 -30.64 -9.77
CA LYS A 80 -3.20 -31.80 -9.13
C LYS A 80 -3.81 -31.43 -7.78
N THR A 81 -3.09 -30.66 -6.96
CA THR A 81 -3.55 -30.25 -5.63
C THR A 81 -4.79 -29.35 -5.72
N ILE A 82 -4.79 -28.40 -6.64
CA ILE A 82 -5.93 -27.51 -6.89
C ILE A 82 -7.14 -28.31 -7.40
N ALA A 83 -6.93 -29.25 -8.33
CA ALA A 83 -7.99 -30.10 -8.86
C ALA A 83 -8.62 -31.02 -7.80
N GLU A 84 -7.84 -31.48 -6.82
CA GLU A 84 -8.34 -32.23 -5.65
C GLU A 84 -9.03 -31.34 -4.60
N GLY A 85 -9.09 -30.03 -4.82
CA GLY A 85 -9.68 -29.06 -3.89
C GLY A 85 -8.88 -28.88 -2.61
N LYS A 86 -7.59 -29.19 -2.64
CA LYS A 86 -6.62 -29.08 -1.53
C LYS A 86 -5.83 -27.78 -1.63
N TYR A 87 -4.99 -27.52 -0.63
CA TYR A 87 -4.19 -26.30 -0.50
C TYR A 87 -2.72 -26.62 -0.71
N ALA A 88 -2.12 -26.02 -1.73
CA ALA A 88 -0.70 -26.18 -2.01
C ALA A 88 0.14 -25.20 -1.17
N ILE A 89 1.31 -25.65 -0.72
CA ILE A 89 2.33 -24.81 -0.09
C ILE A 89 3.68 -24.99 -0.80
N THR A 90 4.43 -23.90 -0.98
CA THR A 90 5.75 -23.93 -1.62
C THR A 90 6.64 -22.77 -1.15
N GLU A 91 7.95 -22.89 -1.35
CA GLU A 91 8.92 -21.77 -1.18
C GLU A 91 9.15 -21.03 -2.49
N ASP A 92 8.77 -21.63 -3.62
CA ASP A 92 9.01 -21.09 -4.96
C ASP A 92 7.80 -20.33 -5.51
N TYR A 93 7.90 -19.00 -5.57
CA TYR A 93 6.85 -18.16 -6.15
C TYR A 93 6.70 -18.36 -7.66
N GLU A 94 7.70 -18.95 -8.35
CA GLU A 94 7.60 -19.23 -9.78
C GLU A 94 6.47 -20.23 -10.08
N LEU A 95 6.18 -21.14 -9.15
CA LEU A 95 5.05 -22.07 -9.28
C LEU A 95 3.71 -21.33 -9.30
N ALA A 96 3.57 -20.27 -8.51
CA ALA A 96 2.35 -19.46 -8.46
C ALA A 96 2.12 -18.67 -9.75
N VAL A 97 3.17 -18.03 -10.28
CA VAL A 97 3.04 -17.22 -11.51
C VAL A 97 2.87 -18.07 -12.77
N LYS A 98 3.41 -19.31 -12.79
CA LYS A 98 3.33 -20.21 -13.96
C LYS A 98 2.11 -21.14 -13.95
N SER A 99 1.50 -21.40 -12.79
CA SER A 99 0.30 -22.25 -12.69
C SER A 99 -0.84 -21.72 -13.57
N PRO A 100 -1.38 -22.49 -14.54
CA PRO A 100 -2.52 -22.05 -15.34
C PRO A 100 -3.80 -21.84 -14.52
N SER A 101 -3.98 -22.60 -13.42
CA SER A 101 -5.17 -22.49 -12.57
C SER A 101 -5.23 -21.22 -11.74
N ILE A 102 -4.09 -20.67 -11.28
CA ILE A 102 -4.07 -19.42 -10.50
C ILE A 102 -4.42 -18.22 -11.39
N GLN A 103 -5.41 -17.42 -11.01
CA GLN A 103 -5.79 -16.19 -11.74
C GLN A 103 -5.26 -14.92 -11.07
N VAL A 104 -5.22 -14.88 -9.74
CA VAL A 104 -4.84 -13.69 -8.96
C VAL A 104 -3.71 -14.03 -7.99
N ILE A 105 -2.71 -13.18 -7.94
CA ILE A 105 -1.61 -13.25 -6.98
C ILE A 105 -1.77 -12.08 -6.02
N VAL A 106 -1.64 -12.34 -4.72
CA VAL A 106 -1.58 -11.31 -3.69
C VAL A 106 -0.19 -11.32 -3.07
N GLU A 107 0.55 -10.23 -3.25
CA GLU A 107 1.88 -10.05 -2.68
C GLU A 107 1.75 -9.42 -1.29
N ALA A 108 2.08 -10.19 -0.26
CA ALA A 108 1.83 -9.87 1.15
C ALA A 108 3.10 -10.07 2.02
N THR A 109 4.30 -9.97 1.43
CA THR A 109 5.56 -10.14 2.17
C THR A 109 6.02 -8.88 2.90
N GLY A 110 5.63 -7.70 2.42
CA GLY A 110 6.12 -6.40 2.93
C GLY A 110 7.61 -6.17 2.65
N ASN A 111 8.19 -6.87 1.67
CA ASN A 111 9.57 -6.66 1.23
C ASN A 111 9.58 -6.05 -0.18
N PRO A 112 9.99 -4.79 -0.37
CA PRO A 112 9.91 -4.11 -1.66
C PRO A 112 10.64 -4.85 -2.80
N GLN A 113 11.87 -5.31 -2.54
CA GLN A 113 12.71 -5.98 -3.54
C GLN A 113 12.10 -7.31 -4.01
N TYR A 114 11.56 -8.09 -3.10
CA TYR A 114 10.87 -9.35 -3.41
C TYR A 114 9.51 -9.09 -4.07
N GLY A 115 8.77 -8.09 -3.59
CA GLY A 115 7.51 -7.65 -4.18
C GLY A 115 7.65 -7.26 -5.65
N ALA A 116 8.72 -6.53 -5.99
CA ALA A 116 9.04 -6.18 -7.37
C ALA A 116 9.22 -7.42 -8.28
N LYS A 117 9.93 -8.45 -7.78
CA LYS A 117 10.16 -9.70 -8.51
C LYS A 117 8.86 -10.46 -8.73
N VAL A 118 8.06 -10.61 -7.68
CA VAL A 118 6.75 -11.29 -7.74
C VAL A 118 5.80 -10.55 -8.68
N ALA A 119 5.68 -9.23 -8.56
CA ALA A 119 4.78 -8.42 -9.37
C ALA A 119 5.16 -8.47 -10.86
N TYR A 120 6.42 -8.20 -11.18
CA TYR A 120 6.92 -8.28 -12.55
C TYR A 120 6.66 -9.66 -13.17
N LYS A 121 7.02 -10.73 -12.46
CA LYS A 121 6.82 -12.11 -12.94
C LYS A 121 5.35 -12.50 -13.05
N SER A 122 4.49 -12.01 -12.16
CA SER A 122 3.03 -12.19 -12.25
C SER A 122 2.50 -11.60 -13.54
N ILE A 123 2.87 -10.35 -13.82
CA ILE A 123 2.38 -9.61 -14.98
C ILE A 123 2.80 -10.27 -16.29
N VAL A 124 4.09 -10.61 -16.45
CA VAL A 124 4.58 -11.24 -17.70
C VAL A 124 4.01 -12.64 -17.93
N ASN A 125 3.60 -13.33 -16.86
CA ASN A 125 2.85 -14.61 -16.95
C ASN A 125 1.33 -14.40 -17.00
N LYS A 126 0.88 -13.16 -17.25
CA LYS A 126 -0.53 -12.79 -17.42
C LYS A 126 -1.40 -13.17 -16.22
N LYS A 127 -0.87 -12.96 -15.01
CA LYS A 127 -1.61 -13.05 -13.75
C LYS A 127 -2.00 -11.66 -13.27
N HIS A 128 -3.21 -11.52 -12.73
CA HIS A 128 -3.56 -10.30 -12.00
C HIS A 128 -2.76 -10.25 -10.70
N ILE A 129 -2.32 -9.06 -10.32
CA ILE A 129 -1.49 -8.85 -9.13
C ILE A 129 -2.10 -7.79 -8.23
N ILE A 130 -2.31 -8.16 -6.97
CA ILE A 130 -2.75 -7.27 -5.90
C ILE A 130 -1.58 -7.06 -4.93
N MET A 131 -1.19 -5.82 -4.72
CA MET A 131 -0.10 -5.42 -3.85
C MET A 131 -0.64 -5.02 -2.48
N LEU A 132 -0.34 -5.81 -1.44
CA LEU A 132 -0.40 -5.35 -0.04
C LEU A 132 0.89 -4.63 0.39
N ASN A 133 1.91 -4.69 -0.46
CA ASN A 133 3.22 -4.06 -0.29
C ASN A 133 3.22 -2.69 -0.99
N VAL A 134 2.62 -1.71 -0.31
CA VAL A 134 2.53 -0.33 -0.76
C VAL A 134 3.92 0.31 -0.89
N GLU A 135 4.90 -0.21 -0.16
CA GLU A 135 6.30 0.21 -0.24
C GLU A 135 6.88 -0.04 -1.63
N CYS A 136 6.63 -1.21 -2.22
CA CYS A 136 7.01 -1.51 -3.61
C CYS A 136 6.27 -0.61 -4.60
N ASP A 137 4.96 -0.44 -4.41
CA ASP A 137 4.09 0.38 -5.27
C ASP A 137 4.56 1.84 -5.32
N SER A 138 4.96 2.40 -4.17
CA SER A 138 5.40 3.79 -4.05
C SER A 138 6.64 4.14 -4.89
N VAL A 139 7.46 3.15 -5.27
CA VAL A 139 8.72 3.37 -6.00
C VAL A 139 8.61 3.02 -7.47
N ILE A 140 8.02 1.87 -7.80
CA ILE A 140 7.99 1.31 -9.16
C ILE A 140 6.58 0.96 -9.65
N GLY A 141 5.55 1.32 -8.89
CA GLY A 141 4.15 1.10 -9.24
C GLY A 141 3.80 1.59 -10.65
N PRO A 142 4.17 2.81 -11.07
CA PRO A 142 3.89 3.29 -12.43
C PRO A 142 4.41 2.35 -13.52
N THR A 143 5.67 1.91 -13.39
CA THR A 143 6.27 0.97 -14.35
C THR A 143 5.55 -0.38 -14.36
N LEU A 144 5.19 -0.90 -13.20
CA LEU A 144 4.44 -2.16 -13.09
C LEU A 144 3.01 -2.03 -13.64
N TYR A 145 2.37 -0.87 -13.46
CA TYR A 145 1.06 -0.57 -13.98
C TYR A 145 1.06 -0.51 -15.51
N GLU A 146 2.01 0.22 -16.12
CA GLU A 146 2.20 0.25 -17.57
C GLU A 146 2.42 -1.16 -18.13
N LEU A 147 3.31 -1.94 -17.51
CA LEU A 147 3.58 -3.32 -17.91
C LEU A 147 2.32 -4.20 -17.81
N ALA A 148 1.47 -3.99 -16.80
CA ALA A 148 0.22 -4.72 -16.63
C ALA A 148 -0.79 -4.38 -17.74
N GLN A 149 -0.90 -3.11 -18.13
CA GLN A 149 -1.72 -2.69 -19.27
C GLN A 149 -1.25 -3.35 -20.58
N GLU A 150 0.07 -3.35 -20.83
CA GLU A 150 0.66 -3.98 -22.03
C GLU A 150 0.39 -5.49 -22.09
N ASN A 151 0.30 -6.16 -20.93
CA ASN A 151 0.05 -7.61 -20.83
C ASN A 151 -1.44 -7.97 -20.67
N GLY A 152 -2.33 -6.98 -20.64
CA GLY A 152 -3.79 -7.20 -20.52
C GLY A 152 -4.22 -7.75 -19.16
N VAL A 153 -3.51 -7.38 -18.09
CA VAL A 153 -3.83 -7.79 -16.71
C VAL A 153 -3.97 -6.60 -15.77
N VAL A 154 -4.66 -6.81 -14.65
CA VAL A 154 -4.79 -5.80 -13.59
C VAL A 154 -3.60 -5.86 -12.63
N TYR A 155 -2.96 -4.70 -12.45
CA TYR A 155 -2.11 -4.37 -11.30
C TYR A 155 -2.89 -3.42 -10.39
N SER A 156 -2.92 -3.70 -9.08
CA SER A 156 -3.69 -2.89 -8.13
C SER A 156 -3.08 -2.95 -6.73
N GLY A 157 -3.18 -1.85 -5.98
CA GLY A 157 -3.11 -1.90 -4.51
C GLY A 157 -4.35 -2.60 -3.92
N ALA A 158 -4.27 -2.99 -2.65
CA ALA A 158 -5.32 -3.74 -1.97
C ALA A 158 -6.37 -2.84 -1.29
N ALA A 159 -7.64 -3.20 -1.41
CA ALA A 159 -8.72 -2.68 -0.58
C ALA A 159 -8.46 -2.99 0.89
N GLY A 160 -8.91 -2.07 1.76
CA GLY A 160 -8.74 -2.14 3.22
C GLY A 160 -7.46 -1.50 3.73
N ASP A 161 -6.51 -1.20 2.85
CA ASP A 161 -5.42 -0.26 3.14
C ASP A 161 -5.90 1.18 2.94
N GLU A 162 -5.33 2.12 3.67
CA GLU A 162 -5.73 3.53 3.66
C GLU A 162 -5.74 4.16 2.25
N PRO A 163 -4.76 3.92 1.36
CA PRO A 163 -4.78 4.48 0.02
C PRO A 163 -6.05 4.11 -0.76
N ALA A 164 -6.42 2.82 -0.76
CA ALA A 164 -7.62 2.35 -1.43
C ALA A 164 -8.91 2.88 -0.78
N ALA A 165 -8.94 2.99 0.55
CA ALA A 165 -10.09 3.57 1.25
C ALA A 165 -10.27 5.07 0.93
N ILE A 166 -9.17 5.81 0.73
CA ILE A 166 -9.22 7.21 0.27
C ILE A 166 -9.81 7.28 -1.14
N MET A 167 -9.43 6.37 -2.03
CA MET A 167 -9.97 6.30 -3.39
C MET A 167 -11.49 6.15 -3.41
N GLU A 168 -12.08 5.36 -2.50
CA GLU A 168 -13.54 5.23 -2.40
C GLU A 168 -14.23 6.57 -2.12
N LEU A 169 -13.64 7.40 -1.25
CA LEU A 169 -14.17 8.73 -0.94
C LEU A 169 -13.97 9.71 -2.11
N ILE A 170 -12.80 9.67 -2.75
CA ILE A 170 -12.48 10.50 -3.92
C ILE A 170 -13.43 10.19 -5.07
N GLU A 171 -13.60 8.91 -5.42
CA GLU A 171 -14.50 8.46 -6.48
C GLU A 171 -15.92 8.93 -6.23
N TYR A 172 -16.41 8.80 -4.98
CA TYR A 172 -17.73 9.30 -4.59
C TYR A 172 -17.85 10.82 -4.75
N ALA A 173 -16.88 11.60 -4.24
CA ALA A 173 -16.93 13.06 -4.29
C ALA A 173 -16.86 13.60 -5.73
N TRP A 174 -15.96 13.07 -6.55
CA TRP A 174 -15.85 13.46 -7.96
C TRP A 174 -17.06 13.00 -8.78
N GLY A 175 -17.62 11.83 -8.51
CA GLY A 175 -18.87 11.37 -9.13
C GLY A 175 -20.06 12.31 -8.87
N LEU A 176 -20.03 13.06 -7.77
CA LEU A 176 -21.01 14.09 -7.42
C LEU A 176 -20.61 15.52 -7.87
N GLY A 177 -19.44 15.69 -8.47
CA GLY A 177 -18.95 16.99 -8.95
C GLY A 177 -18.41 17.92 -7.85
N PHE A 178 -18.01 17.38 -6.69
CA PHE A 178 -17.35 18.18 -5.66
C PHE A 178 -15.88 18.43 -5.97
N GLU A 179 -15.40 19.62 -5.58
CA GLU A 179 -13.96 19.91 -5.52
C GLU A 179 -13.36 19.26 -4.26
N ILE A 180 -12.18 18.66 -4.41
CA ILE A 180 -11.43 18.07 -3.29
C ILE A 180 -10.33 19.04 -2.86
N VAL A 181 -10.43 19.50 -1.62
CA VAL A 181 -9.46 20.39 -0.98
C VAL A 181 -8.25 19.61 -0.48
N ALA A 182 -8.49 18.48 0.17
CA ALA A 182 -7.44 17.61 0.68
C ALA A 182 -7.93 16.17 0.82
N ALA A 183 -7.00 15.21 0.72
CA ALA A 183 -7.27 13.80 0.98
C ALA A 183 -6.21 13.23 1.92
N GLY A 184 -6.60 12.33 2.82
CA GLY A 184 -5.69 11.88 3.85
C GLY A 184 -6.18 10.78 4.77
N LYS A 185 -5.34 10.47 5.77
CA LYS A 185 -5.63 9.48 6.82
C LYS A 185 -5.49 10.05 8.23
N GLY A 186 -6.16 9.38 9.16
CA GLY A 186 -5.94 9.60 10.59
C GLY A 186 -4.73 8.82 11.12
N LYS A 187 -4.14 9.32 12.21
CA LYS A 187 -3.04 8.68 12.94
C LYS A 187 -3.25 8.83 14.45
N ASN A 188 -3.28 7.71 15.17
CA ASN A 188 -3.48 7.71 16.63
C ASN A 188 -2.18 7.51 17.44
N ASN A 189 -1.12 6.96 16.84
CA ASN A 189 0.17 6.90 17.52
C ASN A 189 0.80 8.31 17.49
N PRO A 190 1.27 8.87 18.61
CA PRO A 190 2.06 10.10 18.59
C PRO A 190 3.19 9.99 17.57
N LYS A 191 3.39 11.03 16.75
CA LYS A 191 4.49 11.06 15.78
C LYS A 191 5.80 11.28 16.54
N ASP A 192 6.75 10.38 16.33
CA ASP A 192 8.14 10.55 16.74
C ASP A 192 9.03 10.06 15.60
N ILE A 193 9.56 11.00 14.82
CA ILE A 193 10.40 10.73 13.64
C ILE A 193 11.72 10.02 14.00
N HIS A 194 12.13 10.04 15.26
CA HIS A 194 13.34 9.37 15.75
C HIS A 194 13.04 8.07 16.49
N ALA A 195 11.82 7.55 16.41
CA ALA A 195 11.48 6.27 17.00
C ALA A 195 12.43 5.16 16.52
N THR A 196 12.81 4.28 17.45
CA THR A 196 13.67 3.13 17.23
C THR A 196 12.91 1.85 17.57
N ASN A 197 13.42 0.71 17.11
CA ASN A 197 12.88 -0.60 17.45
C ASN A 197 12.89 -0.85 18.96
N GLU A 198 13.88 -0.31 19.66
CA GLU A 198 13.95 -0.35 21.12
C GLU A 198 12.84 0.51 21.76
N SER A 199 12.63 1.74 21.29
CA SER A 199 11.64 2.66 21.88
C SER A 199 10.20 2.14 21.74
N VAL A 200 9.92 1.35 20.70
CA VAL A 200 8.60 0.75 20.48
C VAL A 200 8.48 -0.70 20.97
N ALA A 201 9.52 -1.29 21.55
CA ALA A 201 9.59 -2.72 21.85
C ALA A 201 8.40 -3.20 22.71
N VAL A 202 8.09 -2.49 23.79
CA VAL A 202 6.95 -2.84 24.68
C VAL A 202 5.63 -2.78 23.91
N LEU A 203 5.41 -1.72 23.13
CA LEU A 203 4.19 -1.53 22.37
C LEU A 203 4.06 -2.56 21.24
N SER A 204 5.18 -3.02 20.68
CA SER A 204 5.23 -4.05 19.63
C SER A 204 4.70 -5.39 20.13
N VAL A 205 5.07 -5.78 21.34
CA VAL A 205 4.57 -6.98 22.02
C VAL A 205 3.09 -6.82 22.35
N LEU A 206 2.68 -5.68 22.92
CA LEU A 206 1.28 -5.43 23.30
C LEU A 206 0.32 -5.44 22.10
N LYS A 207 0.77 -4.97 20.94
CA LYS A 207 -0.04 -4.90 19.71
C LYS A 207 0.09 -6.13 18.81
N ASP A 208 0.98 -7.07 19.14
CA ASP A 208 1.34 -8.20 18.28
C ASP A 208 1.72 -7.73 16.86
N VAL A 209 2.62 -6.74 16.79
CA VAL A 209 3.16 -6.18 15.54
C VAL A 209 4.68 -6.19 15.67
N CYS A 210 5.41 -6.55 14.61
CA CYS A 210 6.87 -6.53 14.68
C CYS A 210 7.39 -5.10 14.91
N ALA A 211 8.49 -4.97 15.66
CA ALA A 211 9.06 -3.68 16.03
C ALA A 211 9.32 -2.79 14.80
N LYS A 212 9.89 -3.34 13.72
CA LYS A 212 10.19 -2.61 12.48
C LYS A 212 8.95 -1.94 11.87
N SER A 213 7.85 -2.68 11.71
CA SER A 213 6.59 -2.09 11.21
C SER A 213 6.04 -1.04 12.17
N LEU A 214 6.05 -1.32 13.48
CA LEU A 214 5.57 -0.34 14.46
C LEU A 214 6.42 0.94 14.50
N THR A 215 7.74 0.83 14.35
CA THR A 215 8.66 1.96 14.21
C THR A 215 8.26 2.81 13.00
N SER A 216 8.03 2.19 11.83
CA SER A 216 7.58 2.90 10.61
C SER A 216 6.20 3.57 10.77
N PHE A 217 5.35 3.03 11.64
CA PHE A 217 4.09 3.68 11.99
C PHE A 217 4.35 4.89 12.86
N VAL A 218 5.19 4.80 13.90
CA VAL A 218 5.46 5.87 14.86
C VAL A 218 6.23 7.04 14.21
N ASP A 219 7.26 6.74 13.41
CA ASP A 219 8.05 7.74 12.69
C ASP A 219 7.32 8.36 11.47
N ALA A 220 6.13 7.84 11.17
CA ALA A 220 5.23 8.25 10.09
C ALA A 220 5.72 7.90 8.67
N THR A 221 6.79 7.13 8.50
CA THR A 221 7.25 6.66 7.19
C THR A 221 6.15 5.92 6.43
N ASN A 222 5.42 5.02 7.08
CA ASN A 222 4.31 4.30 6.44
C ASN A 222 3.18 5.25 6.00
N THR A 223 2.88 6.30 6.78
CA THR A 223 1.92 7.34 6.36
C THR A 223 2.37 8.06 5.09
N MET A 224 3.67 8.36 4.96
CA MET A 224 4.19 9.00 3.74
C MET A 224 4.05 8.08 2.53
N ILE A 225 4.38 6.79 2.69
CA ILE A 225 4.30 5.79 1.62
C ILE A 225 2.86 5.58 1.15
N GLU A 226 1.90 5.51 2.07
CA GLU A 226 0.49 5.38 1.72
C GLU A 226 -0.04 6.62 0.97
N LEU A 227 0.29 7.81 1.45
CA LEU A 227 -0.07 9.05 0.75
C LEU A 227 0.63 9.15 -0.62
N ASN A 228 1.86 8.65 -0.74
CA ASN A 228 2.55 8.52 -2.02
C ASN A 228 1.73 7.73 -3.03
N ALA A 229 1.16 6.58 -2.63
CA ALA A 229 0.34 5.76 -3.51
C ALA A 229 -0.92 6.51 -3.97
N VAL A 230 -1.57 7.28 -3.08
CA VAL A 230 -2.70 8.15 -3.44
C VAL A 230 -2.28 9.24 -4.41
N GLY A 231 -1.12 9.87 -4.20
CA GLY A 231 -0.57 10.90 -5.10
C GLY A 231 -0.32 10.37 -6.50
N ASN A 232 0.32 9.21 -6.60
CA ASN A 232 0.56 8.54 -7.88
C ASN A 232 -0.73 8.06 -8.55
N ALA A 233 -1.79 7.79 -7.79
CA ALA A 233 -3.10 7.47 -8.34
C ALA A 233 -3.84 8.70 -8.84
N MET A 234 -3.81 9.83 -8.11
CA MET A 234 -4.75 10.95 -8.31
C MET A 234 -4.13 12.28 -8.73
N GLY A 235 -2.80 12.39 -8.75
CA GLY A 235 -2.12 13.63 -9.10
C GLY A 235 -2.01 14.64 -7.95
N PHE A 236 -2.51 14.28 -6.75
CA PHE A 236 -2.37 15.13 -5.57
C PHE A 236 -0.95 15.12 -5.04
N LYS A 237 -0.49 16.28 -4.59
CA LYS A 237 0.87 16.52 -4.06
C LYS A 237 0.80 16.91 -2.58
N PRO A 238 1.86 16.70 -1.78
CA PRO A 238 1.92 17.30 -0.45
C PRO A 238 1.97 18.83 -0.56
N ASP A 239 1.28 19.55 0.34
CA ASP A 239 1.29 21.02 0.35
C ASP A 239 2.61 21.62 0.85
N ILE A 240 3.33 20.85 1.68
CA ILE A 240 4.71 21.07 2.15
C ILE A 240 5.37 19.70 2.29
N ASP A 241 6.70 19.63 2.20
CA ASP A 241 7.45 18.39 2.44
C ASP A 241 7.03 17.75 3.78
N GLY A 242 6.65 16.47 3.72
CA GLY A 242 6.25 15.73 4.92
C GLY A 242 4.82 15.96 5.40
N CYS A 243 4.02 16.74 4.68
CA CYS A 243 2.66 17.16 5.04
C CYS A 243 2.59 18.01 6.33
N HIS A 244 1.44 18.67 6.57
CA HIS A 244 1.26 19.50 7.77
C HIS A 244 1.10 18.67 9.04
N GLY A 245 0.37 17.55 8.98
CA GLY A 245 0.33 16.59 10.09
C GLY A 245 -0.31 17.12 11.37
N ILE A 246 -1.30 18.00 11.26
CA ILE A 246 -1.87 18.73 12.41
C ILE A 246 -2.63 17.81 13.38
N LYS A 247 -2.83 18.26 14.62
CA LYS A 247 -3.81 17.65 15.55
C LYS A 247 -5.19 18.25 15.28
N SER A 248 -6.20 17.39 15.09
CA SER A 248 -7.57 17.83 14.82
C SER A 248 -8.61 16.74 15.16
N ASP A 249 -9.87 17.17 15.27
CA ASP A 249 -11.06 16.32 15.33
C ASP A 249 -11.94 16.54 14.09
N LEU A 250 -12.98 15.73 13.90
CA LEU A 250 -13.87 15.85 12.73
C LEU A 250 -14.60 17.20 12.63
N LYS A 251 -14.79 17.90 13.76
CA LYS A 251 -15.55 19.16 13.79
C LYS A 251 -14.70 20.34 13.32
N GLY A 252 -13.42 20.38 13.70
CA GLY A 252 -12.49 21.45 13.35
C GLY A 252 -11.81 21.26 12.00
N LEU A 253 -11.69 20.01 11.52
CA LEU A 253 -10.84 19.65 10.41
C LEU A 253 -11.13 20.44 9.12
N GLY A 254 -12.39 20.51 8.69
CA GLY A 254 -12.77 21.22 7.46
C GLY A 254 -12.35 22.70 7.47
N LYS A 255 -12.45 23.38 8.61
CA LYS A 255 -12.01 24.78 8.75
C LYS A 255 -10.48 24.89 8.75
N GLN A 256 -9.79 24.02 9.48
CA GLN A 256 -8.32 24.05 9.55
C GLN A 256 -7.71 23.80 8.16
N PHE A 257 -8.30 22.90 7.39
CA PHE A 257 -7.97 22.62 5.99
C PHE A 257 -8.67 23.61 5.05
N SER A 258 -8.39 24.90 5.25
CA SER A 258 -8.70 25.98 4.30
C SER A 258 -7.39 26.64 3.87
N LEU A 259 -7.42 27.46 2.82
CA LEU A 259 -6.25 28.26 2.47
C LEU A 259 -5.87 29.21 3.62
N LYS A 260 -4.59 29.59 3.69
CA LYS A 260 -4.11 30.58 4.67
C LYS A 260 -4.88 31.91 4.58
N GLU A 261 -5.25 32.34 3.38
CA GLU A 261 -6.09 33.54 3.17
C GLU A 261 -7.53 33.40 3.70
N GLU A 262 -8.01 32.16 3.86
CA GLU A 262 -9.31 31.83 4.46
C GLU A 262 -9.19 31.52 5.97
N GLY A 263 -8.01 31.70 6.55
CA GLY A 263 -7.73 31.42 7.97
C GLY A 263 -7.45 29.95 8.29
N GLY A 264 -7.17 29.13 7.28
CA GLY A 264 -6.67 27.76 7.45
C GLY A 264 -5.14 27.67 7.36
N ILE A 265 -4.63 26.48 7.06
CA ILE A 265 -3.19 26.18 7.03
C ILE A 265 -2.60 25.96 5.63
N LEU A 266 -3.46 25.76 4.63
CA LEU A 266 -3.06 25.26 3.31
C LEU A 266 -2.51 26.39 2.42
N ASN A 267 -1.51 26.07 1.59
CA ASN A 267 -1.09 26.93 0.49
C ASN A 267 -1.90 26.64 -0.78
N ASN A 268 -2.32 25.39 -0.99
CA ASN A 268 -3.07 24.94 -2.16
C ASN A 268 -4.22 23.98 -1.81
N TYR A 269 -5.12 23.76 -2.76
CA TYR A 269 -6.11 22.68 -2.77
C TYR A 269 -5.63 21.49 -3.60
N GLY A 270 -6.35 20.36 -3.49
CA GLY A 270 -5.96 19.11 -4.15
C GLY A 270 -4.69 18.50 -3.55
N ILE A 271 -4.53 18.59 -2.22
CA ILE A 271 -3.32 18.18 -1.52
C ILE A 271 -3.49 16.86 -0.76
N LEU A 272 -2.36 16.24 -0.43
CA LEU A 272 -2.26 15.09 0.46
C LEU A 272 -1.82 15.53 1.86
N ASP A 273 -2.50 15.03 2.89
CA ASP A 273 -2.07 15.25 4.27
C ASP A 273 -2.48 14.11 5.21
N TYR A 274 -2.07 14.19 6.47
CA TYR A 274 -2.52 13.31 7.53
C TYR A 274 -2.88 14.12 8.78
N VAL A 275 -3.68 13.51 9.65
CA VAL A 275 -4.13 14.17 10.88
C VAL A 275 -3.75 13.32 12.08
N GLN A 276 -3.16 13.94 13.10
CA GLN A 276 -2.96 13.34 14.42
C GLN A 276 -4.29 13.35 15.18
N GLY A 277 -5.06 12.28 14.99
CA GLY A 277 -6.45 12.14 15.42
C GLY A 277 -7.24 11.32 14.40
N ILE A 278 -8.56 11.19 14.61
CA ILE A 278 -9.55 10.66 13.66
C ILE A 278 -9.32 9.24 13.09
N ALA A 279 -8.34 8.49 13.61
CA ALA A 279 -8.10 7.10 13.25
C ALA A 279 -8.93 6.13 14.13
N PRO A 280 -9.21 4.90 13.66
CA PRO A 280 -8.86 4.36 12.35
C PRO A 280 -9.67 5.01 11.21
N GLY A 281 -9.15 4.90 9.99
CA GLY A 281 -9.84 5.35 8.80
C GLY A 281 -9.24 6.58 8.12
N VAL A 282 -10.00 7.09 7.15
CA VAL A 282 -9.54 8.04 6.14
C VAL A 282 -10.55 9.16 5.93
N PHE A 283 -10.09 10.28 5.39
CA PHE A 283 -10.93 11.43 5.15
C PHE A 283 -10.60 12.10 3.80
N ILE A 284 -11.59 12.81 3.28
CA ILE A 284 -11.37 13.89 2.31
C ILE A 284 -12.08 15.15 2.78
N ILE A 285 -11.57 16.29 2.35
CA ILE A 285 -12.20 17.59 2.51
C ILE A 285 -12.79 17.97 1.16
N ILE A 286 -14.10 18.11 1.09
CA ILE A 286 -14.82 18.60 -0.08
C ILE A 286 -15.15 20.07 0.09
N ARG A 287 -15.28 20.80 -1.02
CA ARG A 287 -15.68 22.20 -1.02
C ARG A 287 -17.01 22.43 -1.73
N GLY A 288 -17.87 23.23 -1.11
CA GLY A 288 -19.08 23.75 -1.75
C GLY A 288 -18.73 24.79 -2.81
N ASN A 289 -19.04 24.48 -4.07
CA ASN A 289 -18.70 25.30 -5.24
C ASN A 289 -19.78 26.32 -5.65
N SER A 290 -20.90 26.37 -4.91
CA SER A 290 -21.98 27.34 -5.13
C SER A 290 -22.69 27.68 -3.83
N LYS A 291 -23.38 28.82 -3.80
CA LYS A 291 -24.22 29.21 -2.66
C LYS A 291 -25.28 28.14 -2.35
N GLU A 292 -25.93 27.61 -3.38
CA GLU A 292 -26.96 26.56 -3.21
C GLU A 292 -26.38 25.27 -2.63
N THR A 293 -25.20 24.86 -3.09
CA THR A 293 -24.48 23.69 -2.54
C THR A 293 -24.16 23.90 -1.06
N ILE A 294 -23.63 25.08 -0.70
CA ILE A 294 -23.29 25.43 0.69
C ILE A 294 -24.55 25.47 1.58
N ASP A 295 -25.63 26.10 1.10
CA ASP A 295 -26.89 26.19 1.82
C ASP A 295 -27.53 24.80 2.00
N THR A 296 -27.45 23.93 0.99
CA THR A 296 -27.91 22.54 1.06
C THR A 296 -27.09 21.72 2.05
N LEU A 297 -25.76 21.80 2.00
CA LEU A 297 -24.87 21.10 2.93
C LEU A 297 -25.09 21.58 4.37
N ARG A 298 -25.34 22.88 4.57
CA ARG A 298 -25.75 23.43 5.87
C ARG A 298 -27.09 22.85 6.32
N TYR A 299 -28.09 22.78 5.43
CA TYR A 299 -29.42 22.25 5.71
C TYR A 299 -29.37 20.78 6.17
N VAL A 300 -28.51 19.95 5.56
CA VAL A 300 -28.33 18.53 5.97
C VAL A 300 -27.37 18.36 7.16
N GLY A 301 -26.92 19.45 7.77
CA GLY A 301 -26.15 19.43 9.02
C GLY A 301 -24.64 19.23 8.86
N MET A 302 -24.08 19.43 7.66
CA MET A 302 -22.64 19.28 7.41
C MET A 302 -21.80 20.44 7.95
N GLY A 303 -22.43 21.55 8.33
CA GLY A 303 -21.77 22.72 8.90
C GLY A 303 -21.91 23.97 8.02
N ASN A 304 -21.22 25.05 8.39
CA ASN A 304 -21.36 26.33 7.71
C ASN A 304 -20.62 26.44 6.37
N GLY A 305 -19.68 25.53 6.10
CA GLY A 305 -18.84 25.53 4.91
C GLY A 305 -17.75 26.61 4.93
N PRO A 306 -17.09 26.85 3.77
CA PRO A 306 -17.31 26.15 2.50
C PRO A 306 -16.67 24.76 2.41
N ASN A 307 -15.82 24.39 3.38
CA ASN A 307 -15.11 23.11 3.40
C ASN A 307 -15.77 22.13 4.39
N TYR A 308 -15.94 20.87 3.96
CA TYR A 308 -16.68 19.83 4.69
C TYR A 308 -15.91 18.51 4.69
N VAL A 309 -16.03 17.74 5.77
CA VAL A 309 -15.33 16.46 5.94
C VAL A 309 -16.22 15.31 5.48
N LEU A 310 -15.74 14.48 4.56
CA LEU A 310 -16.25 13.12 4.37
C LEU A 310 -15.26 12.15 5.03
N HIS A 311 -15.75 11.32 5.93
CA HIS A 311 -14.92 10.42 6.76
C HIS A 311 -15.41 8.98 6.64
N ARG A 312 -14.47 8.06 6.41
CA ARG A 312 -14.68 6.62 6.54
C ARG A 312 -13.99 6.19 7.84
N PRO A 313 -14.72 5.91 8.93
CA PRO A 313 -14.15 5.68 10.27
C PRO A 313 -13.59 4.25 10.46
N PHE A 314 -13.23 3.58 9.37
CA PHE A 314 -12.71 2.22 9.38
C PHE A 314 -11.94 1.91 8.10
N HIS A 315 -11.08 0.92 8.22
CA HIS A 315 -10.46 0.15 7.15
C HIS A 315 -10.03 -1.18 7.78
N LEU A 316 -10.26 -2.30 7.10
CA LEU A 316 -10.13 -3.65 7.67
C LEU A 316 -8.90 -4.39 7.11
N CYS A 317 -7.95 -3.66 6.54
CA CYS A 317 -6.69 -4.17 6.01
C CYS A 317 -6.93 -5.37 5.07
N SER A 318 -6.21 -6.48 5.28
CA SER A 318 -6.31 -7.72 4.50
C SER A 318 -7.72 -8.34 4.46
N LEU A 319 -8.63 -7.97 5.36
CA LEU A 319 -10.01 -8.48 5.34
C LEU A 319 -10.84 -7.90 4.18
N GLU A 320 -10.47 -6.74 3.64
CA GLU A 320 -11.16 -6.15 2.48
C GLU A 320 -10.50 -6.51 1.14
N THR A 321 -9.28 -7.06 1.13
CA THR A 321 -8.56 -7.46 -0.09
C THR A 321 -9.35 -8.38 -1.04
N PRO A 322 -10.29 -9.25 -0.60
CA PRO A 322 -11.19 -9.94 -1.51
C PRO A 322 -11.97 -9.02 -2.47
N VAL A 323 -12.24 -7.78 -2.10
CA VAL A 323 -12.84 -6.78 -3.01
C VAL A 323 -11.91 -6.52 -4.19
N SER A 324 -10.61 -6.35 -3.96
CA SER A 324 -9.61 -6.15 -5.03
C SER A 324 -9.43 -7.39 -5.90
N ILE A 325 -9.42 -8.58 -5.28
CA ILE A 325 -9.36 -9.86 -6.02
C ILE A 325 -10.57 -9.97 -6.96
N TYR A 326 -11.77 -9.65 -6.46
CA TYR A 326 -12.99 -9.63 -7.26
C TYR A 326 -12.92 -8.62 -8.40
N LYS A 327 -12.55 -7.36 -8.12
CA LYS A 327 -12.43 -6.31 -9.13
C LYS A 327 -11.44 -6.72 -10.22
N ALA A 328 -10.28 -7.24 -9.85
CA ALA A 328 -9.27 -7.68 -10.81
C ALA A 328 -9.73 -8.89 -11.64
N ALA A 329 -10.22 -9.94 -11.00
CA ALA A 329 -10.58 -11.19 -11.70
C ALA A 329 -11.83 -11.05 -12.57
N ILE A 330 -12.86 -10.34 -12.09
CA ILE A 330 -14.20 -10.33 -12.70
C ILE A 330 -14.47 -9.03 -13.43
N LYS A 331 -14.15 -7.88 -12.83
CA LYS A 331 -14.41 -6.56 -13.43
C LYS A 331 -13.28 -6.09 -14.35
N LYS A 332 -12.09 -6.68 -14.23
CA LYS A 332 -10.87 -6.22 -14.89
C LYS A 332 -10.52 -4.77 -14.52
N GLU A 333 -10.78 -4.41 -13.26
CA GLU A 333 -10.57 -3.09 -12.70
C GLU A 333 -9.61 -3.14 -11.51
N ALA A 334 -8.79 -2.09 -11.35
CA ALA A 334 -8.00 -1.89 -10.15
C ALA A 334 -8.86 -1.27 -9.02
N THR A 335 -8.50 -1.55 -7.77
CA THR A 335 -9.00 -0.80 -6.61
C THR A 335 -8.28 0.55 -6.52
N ILE A 336 -6.95 0.53 -6.64
CA ILE A 336 -6.10 1.71 -6.75
C ILE A 336 -4.93 1.33 -7.64
N ALA A 337 -4.54 2.22 -8.55
CA ALA A 337 -3.37 2.05 -9.39
C ALA A 337 -2.74 3.43 -9.64
N PRO A 338 -1.42 3.51 -9.90
CA PRO A 338 -0.70 4.76 -10.13
C PRO A 338 -0.93 5.29 -11.55
N VAL A 339 -2.18 5.62 -11.87
CA VAL A 339 -2.61 6.03 -13.22
C VAL A 339 -2.07 7.40 -13.64
N MET A 340 -1.58 8.20 -12.70
CA MET A 340 -0.97 9.51 -12.95
C MET A 340 0.55 9.45 -13.07
N GLY A 341 1.14 8.25 -13.07
CA GLY A 341 2.59 8.07 -13.07
C GLY A 341 3.20 8.35 -11.70
N GLN A 342 4.50 8.65 -11.67
CA GLN A 342 5.18 9.04 -10.43
C GLN A 342 4.93 10.53 -10.17
N VAL A 343 4.13 10.84 -9.16
CA VAL A 343 3.74 12.22 -8.78
C VAL A 343 4.44 12.64 -7.50
N CYS A 344 4.60 11.69 -6.58
CA CYS A 344 5.23 11.90 -5.28
C CYS A 344 6.32 10.86 -5.02
N ASP A 345 7.26 11.17 -4.13
CA ASP A 345 8.23 10.22 -3.62
C ASP A 345 8.32 10.29 -2.09
N THR A 346 8.45 9.14 -1.44
CA THR A 346 8.85 9.08 -0.02
C THR A 346 10.36 8.98 0.07
N ILE A 347 11.01 10.11 0.37
CA ILE A 347 12.47 10.25 0.38
C ILE A 347 13.06 10.03 1.77
N THR A 348 14.38 9.85 1.83
CA THR A 348 15.08 9.34 3.01
C THR A 348 15.77 10.44 3.82
N TYR A 349 15.52 10.50 5.13
CA TYR A 349 16.31 11.27 6.09
C TYR A 349 17.00 10.36 7.11
N ALA A 350 18.16 10.79 7.60
CA ALA A 350 18.89 10.10 8.67
C ALA A 350 18.23 10.30 10.05
N LYS A 351 18.01 9.21 10.79
CA LYS A 351 17.57 9.26 12.21
C LYS A 351 18.70 9.56 13.18
N ARG A 352 19.95 9.33 12.77
CA ARG A 352 21.14 9.41 13.60
C ARG A 352 22.39 9.73 12.78
N ASP A 353 23.45 10.12 13.46
CA ASP A 353 24.78 10.22 12.84
C ASP A 353 25.24 8.83 12.37
N MET A 354 25.72 8.75 11.14
CA MET A 354 26.24 7.54 10.50
C MET A 354 27.56 7.85 9.80
N LYS A 355 28.40 6.83 9.65
CA LYS A 355 29.73 6.96 9.07
C LYS A 355 29.79 6.41 7.65
N LYS A 356 30.70 6.97 6.87
CA LYS A 356 31.09 6.40 5.58
C LYS A 356 31.42 4.92 5.77
N GLY A 357 30.81 4.09 4.93
CA GLY A 357 31.00 2.65 4.93
C GLY A 357 29.99 1.87 5.76
N ASP A 358 29.15 2.52 6.57
CA ASP A 358 28.05 1.88 7.27
C ASP A 358 27.06 1.27 6.29
N ILE A 359 26.54 0.08 6.63
CA ILE A 359 25.41 -0.54 5.94
C ILE A 359 24.14 -0.09 6.66
N ILE A 360 23.21 0.50 5.91
CA ILE A 360 21.97 1.04 6.46
C ILE A 360 20.78 0.14 6.10
N GLU A 361 19.78 0.14 6.96
CA GLU A 361 18.49 -0.49 6.69
C GLU A 361 17.42 0.58 6.41
N GLY A 362 16.46 0.27 5.55
CA GLY A 362 15.39 1.19 5.16
C GLY A 362 14.24 1.32 6.17
N ILE A 363 13.02 1.23 5.66
CA ILE A 363 11.76 1.49 6.38
C ILE A 363 11.70 0.83 7.77
N GLY A 364 11.36 1.62 8.78
CA GLY A 364 11.19 1.14 10.15
C GLY A 364 12.48 0.78 10.88
N SER A 365 13.65 1.07 10.30
CA SER A 365 14.94 0.87 10.96
C SER A 365 15.27 1.99 11.94
N ASP A 366 16.38 1.81 12.66
CA ASP A 366 16.95 2.82 13.56
C ASP A 366 17.85 3.83 12.81
N TYR A 367 18.01 3.68 11.49
CA TYR A 367 18.93 4.48 10.68
C TYR A 367 18.25 5.63 9.97
N VAL A 368 17.03 5.44 9.46
CA VAL A 368 16.37 6.40 8.55
C VAL A 368 14.86 6.48 8.77
N TYR A 369 14.27 7.61 8.36
CA TYR A 369 12.82 7.83 8.28
C TYR A 369 12.43 8.47 6.94
N GLY A 370 11.17 8.31 6.54
CA GLY A 370 10.63 8.83 5.28
C GLY A 370 9.91 10.18 5.42
N GLN A 371 10.01 11.03 4.39
CA GLN A 371 9.14 12.20 4.20
C GLN A 371 8.58 12.21 2.78
N LEU A 372 7.33 12.64 2.60
CA LEU A 372 6.70 12.77 1.29
C LEU A 372 7.12 14.08 0.62
N VAL A 373 7.55 14.01 -0.64
CA VAL A 373 7.87 15.17 -1.49
C VAL A 373 7.23 14.98 -2.87
N THR A 374 7.26 16.03 -3.70
CA THR A 374 6.90 15.89 -5.12
C THR A 374 7.97 15.10 -5.88
N HIS A 375 7.58 14.38 -6.92
CA HIS A 375 8.52 13.65 -7.78
C HIS A 375 9.49 14.61 -8.49
N GLU A 376 8.99 15.77 -8.91
CA GLU A 376 9.81 16.87 -9.47
C GLU A 376 10.98 17.22 -8.55
N LYS A 377 10.71 17.49 -7.27
CA LYS A 377 11.74 17.77 -6.27
C LYS A 377 12.69 16.59 -6.07
N CYS A 378 12.16 15.37 -5.99
CA CYS A 378 12.98 14.16 -5.85
C CYS A 378 14.01 14.04 -6.97
N MET A 379 13.61 14.35 -8.21
CA MET A 379 14.47 14.31 -9.39
C MET A 379 15.47 15.46 -9.41
N GLU A 380 15.02 16.69 -9.15
CA GLU A 380 15.87 17.90 -9.16
C GLU A 380 16.99 17.83 -8.11
N GLU A 381 16.69 17.31 -6.93
CA GLU A 381 17.63 17.23 -5.80
C GLU A 381 18.33 15.86 -5.69
N ASN A 382 18.11 14.94 -6.65
CA ASN A 382 18.70 13.59 -6.68
C ASN A 382 18.44 12.78 -5.37
N LEU A 383 17.24 12.92 -4.80
CA LEU A 383 16.89 12.36 -3.49
C LEU A 383 16.72 10.84 -3.57
N LEU A 384 17.02 10.13 -2.47
CA LEU A 384 16.89 8.67 -2.40
C LEU A 384 15.50 8.26 -1.88
N PRO A 385 14.65 7.60 -2.69
CA PRO A 385 13.43 6.96 -2.21
C PRO A 385 13.73 5.86 -1.18
N ILE A 386 13.06 5.91 -0.03
CA ILE A 386 13.39 5.06 1.13
C ILE A 386 13.20 3.57 0.87
N ALA A 387 12.22 3.19 0.03
CA ALA A 387 11.92 1.80 -0.29
C ALA A 387 12.96 1.15 -1.24
N LEU A 388 13.93 1.92 -1.78
CA LEU A 388 15.08 1.35 -2.50
C LEU A 388 16.16 0.83 -1.55
N ILE A 389 16.17 1.26 -0.29
CA ILE A 389 17.20 0.85 0.67
C ILE A 389 17.02 -0.64 0.98
N SER A 390 18.04 -1.42 0.65
CA SER A 390 18.18 -2.83 0.97
C SER A 390 19.16 -3.05 2.12
N ASN A 391 19.24 -4.27 2.64
CA ASN A 391 20.21 -4.64 3.68
C ASN A 391 21.68 -4.62 3.20
N ASN A 392 21.93 -4.28 1.92
CA ASN A 392 23.27 -4.13 1.35
C ASN A 392 23.59 -2.67 0.98
N THR A 393 22.68 -1.73 1.25
CA THR A 393 22.88 -0.31 0.93
C THR A 393 23.95 0.28 1.84
N LYS A 394 25.00 0.85 1.23
CA LYS A 394 26.18 1.33 1.95
C LYS A 394 26.37 2.84 1.81
N LEU A 395 26.75 3.52 2.88
CA LEU A 395 27.06 4.95 2.83
C LEU A 395 28.43 5.21 2.17
N LYS A 396 28.47 6.18 1.26
CA LYS A 396 29.70 6.68 0.60
C LYS A 396 30.35 7.83 1.36
N VAL A 397 29.59 8.49 2.26
CA VAL A 397 30.00 9.66 3.04
C VAL A 397 29.52 9.52 4.50
N ASP A 398 30.08 10.34 5.39
CA ASP A 398 29.48 10.54 6.72
C ASP A 398 28.15 11.29 6.56
N VAL A 399 27.14 10.92 7.34
CA VAL A 399 25.80 11.51 7.29
C VAL A 399 25.40 11.91 8.70
N LYS A 400 24.92 13.15 8.87
CA LYS A 400 24.44 13.64 10.17
C LYS A 400 22.99 13.29 10.41
N LYS A 401 22.61 13.22 11.68
CA LYS A 401 21.20 13.15 12.06
C LYS A 401 20.41 14.27 11.37
N ASP A 402 19.23 13.91 10.87
CA ASP A 402 18.27 14.78 10.16
C ASP A 402 18.77 15.30 8.80
N GLU A 403 19.90 14.79 8.32
CA GLU A 403 20.38 15.05 6.97
C GLU A 403 19.58 14.24 5.94
N LEU A 404 19.24 14.91 4.84
CA LEU A 404 18.57 14.32 3.68
C LEU A 404 19.56 13.45 2.90
N ILE A 405 19.15 12.23 2.56
CA ILE A 405 20.02 11.27 1.85
C ILE A 405 19.69 11.26 0.36
N THR A 406 20.72 11.47 -0.46
CA THR A 406 20.65 11.44 -1.93
C THR A 406 21.24 10.16 -2.51
N TYR A 407 21.01 9.89 -3.80
CA TYR A 407 21.65 8.77 -4.50
C TYR A 407 23.18 8.84 -4.46
N ASP A 408 23.76 10.04 -4.47
CA ASP A 408 25.22 10.23 -4.47
C ASP A 408 25.87 9.81 -3.15
N MET A 409 25.10 9.82 -2.05
CA MET A 409 25.55 9.49 -0.71
C MET A 409 25.55 7.97 -0.44
N VAL A 410 24.97 7.16 -1.33
CA VAL A 410 24.81 5.72 -1.12
C VAL A 410 25.29 4.87 -2.29
N GLU A 411 25.72 3.66 -2.00
CA GLU A 411 25.92 2.57 -2.97
C GLU A 411 24.70 1.66 -2.90
N LEU A 412 23.90 1.66 -3.99
CA LEU A 412 22.75 0.77 -4.15
C LEU A 412 23.16 -0.47 -4.97
N GLU A 413 22.37 -1.53 -4.80
CA GLU A 413 22.44 -2.70 -5.66
C GLU A 413 21.79 -2.38 -7.01
N GLU A 414 22.58 -1.88 -7.96
CA GLU A 414 22.12 -1.55 -9.32
C GLU A 414 21.64 -2.78 -10.10
N ASP A 415 22.01 -3.99 -9.64
CA ASP A 415 21.54 -5.24 -10.23
C ASP A 415 20.17 -5.71 -9.73
N GLU A 416 19.68 -5.18 -8.61
CA GLU A 416 18.35 -5.51 -8.08
C GLU A 416 17.25 -4.99 -9.02
N LEU A 417 16.20 -5.81 -9.18
CA LEU A 417 15.14 -5.51 -10.15
C LEU A 417 14.42 -4.21 -9.83
N ILE A 418 14.13 -3.94 -8.55
CA ILE A 418 13.46 -2.70 -8.13
C ILE A 418 14.30 -1.46 -8.50
N THR A 419 15.63 -1.53 -8.33
CA THR A 419 16.55 -0.46 -8.72
C THR A 419 16.52 -0.25 -10.22
N LYS A 420 16.65 -1.34 -11.01
CA LYS A 420 16.59 -1.28 -12.49
C LYS A 420 15.29 -0.66 -13.00
N LEU A 421 14.15 -1.10 -12.46
CA LEU A 421 12.83 -0.58 -12.84
C LEU A 421 12.69 0.90 -12.46
N ARG A 422 13.14 1.29 -11.26
CA ARG A 422 13.12 2.70 -10.86
C ARG A 422 13.98 3.56 -11.79
N ARG A 423 15.21 3.14 -12.09
CA ARG A 423 16.09 3.86 -13.04
C ARG A 423 15.47 3.97 -14.44
N GLN A 424 14.69 2.99 -14.87
CA GLN A 424 13.96 3.06 -16.15
C GLN A 424 12.79 4.03 -16.07
N GLN A 425 12.03 4.01 -14.97
CA GLN A 425 10.92 4.92 -14.72
C GLN A 425 11.38 6.38 -14.75
N ASP A 426 12.45 6.69 -14.01
CA ASP A 426 12.99 8.04 -13.91
C ASP A 426 13.42 8.57 -15.30
N LYS A 427 13.94 7.72 -16.19
CA LYS A 427 14.34 8.11 -17.56
C LYS A 427 13.16 8.42 -18.48
N LYS A 428 11.98 7.89 -18.22
CA LYS A 428 10.78 8.14 -19.05
C LYS A 428 10.14 9.50 -18.78
N HIS A 429 10.44 10.10 -17.63
CA HIS A 429 9.80 11.32 -17.14
C HIS A 429 10.75 12.54 -17.05
N VAL A 430 11.88 12.52 -17.78
CA VAL A 430 12.78 13.68 -17.98
C VAL A 430 12.42 14.44 -19.26
#